data_AF-A0A5X8Y286-F1
#
_entry.id   AF-A0A5X8Y286-F1
#
_cell.length_a   1.000
_cell.length_b   1.000
_cell.length_c   1.000
_cell.angle_alpha   90.00
_cell.angle_beta   90.00
_cell.angle_gamma   90.00
#
_symmetry.space_group_name_H-M   'P 1'
#
loop_
_entity.id
_entity.type
_entity.pdbx_description
1 polymer ?
#
loop_
_entity_poly.entity_id
_entity_poly.type
_entity_poly.pdbx_seq_one_letter_code
_entity_poly.pdbx_strand_id
1 'polypeptide(L)'
;MRMLKCYLANNRDGHFVTAEEAMNAPGQVWSCASCGCRLVLHAGSAGDPAWFEHDQHTVSTSVLMQCAWLDPEVKAEARHRKLRSIIGGLDTSVTV
;
A
#
# COMPACT_ATOMS: atom_id res chain seq x y z
N MET A 1 5.07 6.69 -4.58
CA MET A 1 3.97 6.99 -3.63
C MET A 1 4.41 6.53 -2.26
N ARG A 2 3.94 7.14 -1.16
CA ARG A 2 4.36 6.69 0.16
C ARG A 2 3.46 5.55 0.65
N MET A 3 4.01 4.36 0.74
CA MET A 3 3.38 3.20 1.39
C MET A 3 3.95 3.07 2.81
N LEU A 4 3.11 2.73 3.77
CA LEU A 4 3.54 2.44 5.14
C LEU A 4 4.16 1.03 5.24
N LYS A 5 5.03 0.83 6.23
CA LYS A 5 5.55 -0.49 6.58
C LYS A 5 4.39 -1.41 6.98
N CYS A 6 4.39 -2.63 6.49
CA CYS A 6 3.41 -3.66 6.87
C CYS A 6 4.07 -4.70 7.77
N TYR A 7 3.30 -5.26 8.68
CA TYR A 7 3.80 -6.30 9.61
C TYR A 7 3.08 -7.64 9.44
N LEU A 8 2.16 -7.70 8.48
CA LEU A 8 1.34 -8.86 8.16
C LEU A 8 1.28 -9.05 6.64
N ALA A 9 1.42 -10.29 6.19
CA ALA A 9 1.31 -10.69 4.80
C ALA A 9 0.53 -12.00 4.68
N ASN A 10 0.12 -12.34 3.46
CA ASN A 10 -0.36 -13.67 3.13
C ASN A 10 0.79 -14.49 2.52
N ASN A 11 0.92 -15.75 2.95
CA ASN A 11 1.76 -16.74 2.27
C ASN A 11 1.07 -17.23 0.98
N ARG A 12 1.70 -18.18 0.27
CA ARG A 12 1.14 -18.75 -0.98
C ARG A 12 -0.20 -19.47 -0.80
N ASP A 13 -0.47 -19.99 0.38
CA ASP A 13 -1.73 -20.68 0.70
C ASP A 13 -2.84 -19.71 1.13
N GLY A 14 -2.53 -18.41 1.20
CA GLY A 14 -3.47 -17.39 1.67
C GLY A 14 -3.54 -17.24 3.19
N HIS A 15 -2.66 -17.91 3.94
CA HIS A 15 -2.59 -17.77 5.40
C HIS A 15 -1.86 -16.49 5.80
N PHE A 16 -2.38 -15.84 6.84
CA PHE A 16 -1.73 -14.69 7.45
C PHE A 16 -0.45 -15.10 8.17
N VAL A 17 0.62 -14.36 7.93
CA VAL A 17 1.93 -14.55 8.52
C VAL A 17 2.49 -13.18 8.91
N THR A 18 3.06 -13.09 10.11
CA THR A 18 3.76 -11.90 10.57
C THR A 18 5.13 -11.76 9.89
N ALA A 19 5.67 -10.55 9.87
CA ALA A 19 6.99 -10.33 9.29
C ALA A 19 8.10 -11.12 10.04
N GLU A 20 7.98 -11.28 11.35
CA GLU A 20 8.90 -12.08 12.17
C GLU A 20 8.84 -13.57 11.82
N GLU A 21 7.64 -14.14 11.65
CA GLU A 21 7.49 -15.54 11.20
C GLU A 21 8.06 -15.73 9.79
N ALA A 22 7.84 -14.75 8.91
CA ALA A 22 8.34 -14.77 7.53
C ALA A 22 9.87 -14.77 7.45
N MET A 23 10.58 -14.21 8.43
CA MET A 23 12.05 -14.27 8.52
C MET A 23 12.57 -15.70 8.60
N ASN A 24 11.78 -16.62 9.16
CA ASN A 24 12.14 -18.03 9.29
C ASN A 24 11.77 -18.89 8.06
N ALA A 25 11.22 -18.28 7.01
CA ALA A 25 10.75 -18.96 5.81
C ALA A 25 11.37 -18.37 4.52
N PRO A 26 12.68 -18.51 4.31
CA PRO A 26 13.36 -17.94 3.15
C PRO A 26 12.84 -18.52 1.82
N GLY A 27 12.82 -17.69 0.77
CA GLY A 27 12.40 -18.10 -0.59
C GLY A 27 10.88 -18.15 -0.82
N GLN A 28 10.07 -17.88 0.20
CA GLN A 28 8.63 -17.70 0.07
C GLN A 28 8.28 -16.41 -0.68
N VAL A 29 7.06 -16.39 -1.24
CA VAL A 29 6.47 -15.19 -1.85
C VAL A 29 5.38 -14.71 -0.93
N TRP A 30 5.47 -13.43 -0.57
CA TRP A 30 4.54 -12.75 0.33
C TRP A 30 3.64 -11.84 -0.48
N SER A 31 2.36 -11.80 -0.13
CA SER A 31 1.39 -10.90 -0.76
C SER A 31 0.68 -10.03 0.28
N CYS A 32 0.36 -8.79 -0.12
CA CYS A 32 -0.36 -7.87 0.75
C CYS A 32 -1.79 -8.36 0.98
N ALA A 33 -2.19 -8.48 2.24
CA ALA A 33 -3.55 -8.84 2.62
C ALA A 33 -4.64 -7.90 2.08
N SER A 34 -4.29 -6.63 1.81
CA SER A 34 -5.26 -5.63 1.35
C SER A 34 -5.30 -5.47 -0.17
N CYS A 35 -4.15 -5.43 -0.85
CA CYS A 35 -4.10 -5.15 -2.28
C CYS A 35 -3.58 -6.31 -3.13
N GLY A 36 -3.15 -7.41 -2.51
CA GLY A 36 -2.67 -8.61 -3.19
C GLY A 36 -1.31 -8.45 -3.89
N CYS A 37 -0.69 -7.27 -3.88
CA CYS A 37 0.61 -7.09 -4.52
C CYS A 37 1.70 -7.92 -3.83
N ARG A 38 2.77 -8.22 -4.56
CA ARG A 38 3.96 -8.83 -3.98
C ARG A 38 4.57 -7.91 -2.93
N LEU A 39 5.04 -8.51 -1.85
CA LEU A 39 5.75 -7.85 -0.78
C LEU A 39 7.23 -8.28 -0.76
N VAL A 40 8.10 -7.34 -0.42
CA VAL A 40 9.52 -7.58 -0.13
C VAL A 40 9.69 -7.61 1.38
N LEU A 41 10.22 -8.71 1.91
CA LEU A 41 10.51 -8.86 3.34
C LEU A 41 11.84 -8.18 3.67
N HIS A 42 11.84 -7.36 4.71
CA HIS A 42 13.02 -6.71 5.27
C HIS A 42 13.26 -7.21 6.69
N ALA A 43 14.51 -7.58 6.97
CA ALA A 43 14.94 -7.88 8.33
C ALA A 43 14.79 -6.64 9.21
N GLY A 44 14.44 -6.86 10.48
CA GLY A 44 14.49 -5.82 11.50
C GLY A 44 15.91 -5.33 11.75
N SER A 45 16.03 -4.14 12.33
CA SER A 45 17.29 -3.58 12.83
C SER A 45 17.17 -3.27 14.32
N ALA A 46 18.25 -2.86 14.98
CA ALA A 46 18.19 -2.49 16.40
C ALA A 46 17.12 -1.40 16.65
N GLY A 47 15.99 -1.80 17.23
CA GLY A 47 14.83 -0.93 17.52
C GLY A 47 13.66 -1.02 16.55
N ASP A 48 13.81 -1.67 15.39
CA ASP A 48 12.77 -1.80 14.37
C ASP A 48 12.49 -3.30 14.08
N PRO A 49 11.25 -3.79 14.24
CA PRO A 49 10.91 -5.18 13.93
C PRO A 49 11.00 -5.46 12.42
N ALA A 50 11.03 -6.75 12.05
CA ALA A 50 10.90 -7.15 10.65
C ALA A 50 9.62 -6.56 10.02
N TRP A 51 9.66 -6.24 8.74
CA TRP A 51 8.54 -5.59 8.05
C TRP A 51 8.51 -5.90 6.56
N PHE A 52 7.40 -5.58 5.91
CA PHE A 52 7.19 -5.77 4.48
C PHE A 52 7.04 -4.45 3.74
N GLU A 53 7.72 -4.37 2.60
CA GLU A 53 7.59 -3.30 1.61
C GLU A 53 6.68 -3.73 0.47
N HIS A 54 5.85 -2.81 -0.01
CA HIS A 54 5.08 -3.01 -1.24
C HIS A 54 5.97 -2.86 -2.47
N ASP A 55 5.95 -3.83 -3.38
CA ASP A 55 6.53 -3.65 -4.71
C ASP A 55 5.68 -2.65 -5.51
N GLN A 56 6.15 -1.40 -5.60
CA GLN A 56 5.45 -0.33 -6.32
C GLN A 56 5.72 -0.31 -7.83
N HIS A 57 6.64 -1.14 -8.33
CA HIS A 57 7.06 -1.11 -9.73
C HIS A 57 6.21 -2.04 -10.60
N THR A 58 5.78 -3.17 -10.05
CA THR A 58 5.08 -4.22 -10.82
C THR A 58 3.56 -4.11 -10.76
N VAL A 59 3.02 -3.33 -9.84
CA VAL A 59 1.57 -3.19 -9.61
C VAL A 59 1.09 -1.82 -10.05
N SER A 60 -0.15 -1.75 -10.57
CA SER A 60 -0.71 -0.48 -11.00
C SER A 60 -0.91 0.48 -9.82
N THR A 61 -0.73 1.77 -10.08
CA THR A 61 -0.95 2.82 -9.07
C THR A 61 -2.38 2.79 -8.55
N SER A 62 -3.38 2.49 -9.39
CA SER A 62 -4.79 2.43 -8.97
C SER A 62 -5.07 1.35 -7.93
N VAL A 63 -4.38 0.20 -8.00
CA VAL A 63 -4.48 -0.86 -6.98
C VAL A 63 -3.86 -0.41 -5.66
N LEU A 64 -2.65 0.16 -5.72
CA LEU A 64 -1.98 0.66 -4.50
C LEU A 64 -2.74 1.82 -3.85
N MET A 65 -3.40 2.69 -4.64
CA MET A 65 -4.23 3.78 -4.12
C MET A 65 -5.41 3.30 -3.26
N GLN A 66 -5.83 2.05 -3.44
CA GLN A 66 -6.91 1.42 -2.69
C GLN A 66 -6.40 0.61 -1.49
N CYS A 67 -5.08 0.38 -1.38
CA CYS A 67 -4.50 -0.42 -0.32
C CYS A 67 -4.70 0.23 1.07
N ALA A 68 -4.98 -0.56 2.09
CA ALA A 68 -5.07 -0.12 3.48
C ALA A 68 -3.76 0.53 3.98
N TRP A 69 -2.62 0.07 3.46
CA TRP A 69 -1.28 0.53 3.84
C TRP A 69 -0.77 1.74 3.05
N LEU A 70 -1.58 2.32 2.17
CA LEU A 70 -1.25 3.62 1.59
C LEU A 70 -1.27 4.69 2.69
N ASP A 71 -0.27 5.57 2.70
CA ASP A 71 -0.20 6.70 3.62
C ASP A 71 -1.53 7.51 3.60
N PRO A 72 -2.20 7.68 4.75
CA PRO A 72 -3.44 8.45 4.85
C PRO A 72 -3.34 9.85 4.26
N GLU A 73 -2.19 10.51 4.32
CA GLU A 73 -1.98 11.85 3.75
C GLU A 73 -2.09 11.82 2.22
N VAL A 74 -1.55 10.77 1.58
CA VAL A 74 -1.69 10.59 0.12
C VAL A 74 -3.17 10.36 -0.26
N LYS A 75 -3.91 9.59 0.55
CA LYS A 75 -5.36 9.40 0.35
C LYS A 75 -6.13 10.71 0.51
N ALA A 76 -5.79 11.51 1.52
CA ALA A 76 -6.41 12.80 1.76
C ALA A 76 -6.16 13.76 0.58
N GLU A 77 -4.93 13.85 0.09
CA GLU A 77 -4.59 14.70 -1.04
C GLU A 77 -5.27 14.27 -2.35
N ALA A 78 -5.39 12.96 -2.59
CA ALA A 78 -6.16 12.47 -3.75
C ALA A 78 -7.64 12.87 -3.66
N ARG A 79 -8.24 12.79 -2.47
CA ARG A 79 -9.62 13.24 -2.22
C ARG A 79 -9.76 14.75 -2.39
N HIS A 80 -8.87 15.54 -1.81
CA HIS A 80 -8.85 17.00 -1.96
C HIS A 80 -8.73 17.41 -3.43
N ARG A 81 -7.82 16.79 -4.18
CA ARG A 81 -7.66 17.03 -5.62
C ARG A 81 -8.94 16.71 -6.39
N LYS A 82 -9.60 15.59 -6.08
CA LYS A 82 -10.86 15.22 -6.73
C LYS A 82 -11.96 16.23 -6.46
N LEU A 83 -12.11 16.67 -5.20
CA LEU A 83 -13.07 17.70 -4.82
C LEU A 83 -12.80 19.03 -5.54
N ARG A 84 -11.55 19.50 -5.55
CA ARG A 84 -11.15 20.73 -6.28
C ARG A 84 -11.48 20.65 -7.77
N SER A 85 -11.24 19.51 -8.39
CA SER A 85 -11.58 19.29 -9.81
C SER A 85 -13.08 19.33 -10.07
N ILE A 86 -13.90 18.79 -9.17
CA ILE A 86 -15.37 18.85 -9.30
C ILE A 86 -15.84 20.31 -9.17
N ILE A 87 -15.37 21.03 -8.16
CA ILE A 87 -15.73 22.45 -7.94
C ILE A 87 -15.34 23.30 -9.16
N GLY A 88 -14.08 23.23 -9.60
CA GLY A 88 -13.64 24.00 -10.76
C GLY A 88 -14.37 23.64 -12.07
N GLY A 89 -14.80 22.39 -12.22
CA GLY A 89 -15.63 21.96 -13.35
C GLY A 89 -17.05 22.53 -13.32
N LEU A 90 -17.63 22.72 -12.12
CA LEU A 90 -18.91 23.39 -11.95
C LEU A 90 -18.80 24.89 -12.30
N ASP A 91 -17.73 25.56 -11.88
CA ASP A 91 -17.49 26.98 -12.17
C ASP A 91 -17.35 27.24 -13.69
N THR A 92 -16.72 26.33 -14.44
CA THR A 92 -16.63 26.43 -15.90
C THR A 92 -17.96 26.24 -16.63
N SER A 93 -18.97 25.64 -16.01
CA SER A 93 -20.27 25.40 -16.64
C SER A 93 -21.25 26.57 -16.48
N VAL A 94 -20.94 27.56 -15.63
CA VAL A 94 -21.86 28.65 -15.26
C VAL A 94 -21.62 29.94 -16.06
N THR A 95 -20.66 29.97 -16.99
CA THR A 95 -20.55 31.06 -17.97
C THR A 95 -21.57 30.86 -19.09
N VAL A 96 -22.79 31.38 -18.88
CA VAL A 96 -23.81 31.64 -19.93
C VAL A 96 -24.21 33.11 -19.85
#